data_AF-B1PUI0-F1
#
_entry.id   AF-B1PUI0-F1
#
_cell.length_a   1.000
_cell.length_b   1.000
_cell.length_c   1.000
_cell.angle_alpha   90.00
_cell.angle_beta   90.00
_cell.angle_gamma   90.00
#
_symmetry.space_group_name_H-M   'P 1'
#
loop_
_entity.id
_entity.type
_entity.pdbx_description
1 polymer ?
#
loop_
_entity_poly.entity_id
_entity_poly.type
_entity_poly.pdbx_seq_one_letter_code
_entity_poly.pdbx_strand_id
1 'polypeptide(L)'
;WTMGLNQQIQGTASNRLVMAMHLVTGQIGRPGATPFSLTGQPNAGGGVRDTGALSHTLPNGRAVVNPLHRREMEELWNVPRGKISPNPGHHALSLFQAMNTGDVECALIMSTNPIHSLPNILPYRQAMERAFVVVADAFHPTETTKYADVVLPAAMWVEKEG
;
A
#
# COMPACT_ATOMS: atom_id res chain seq x y z
N TRP A 1 14.38 5.50 12.77
CA TRP A 1 13.30 4.86 13.56
C TRP A 1 12.63 3.77 12.74
N THR A 2 11.83 2.90 13.36
CA THR A 2 11.15 1.74 12.74
C THR A 2 9.67 1.68 13.16
N MET A 3 9.03 0.53 12.97
CA MET A 3 7.63 0.28 13.30
C MET A 3 7.26 0.49 14.77
N GLY A 4 8.19 0.34 15.72
CA GLY A 4 7.91 0.60 17.14
C GLY A 4 7.43 2.04 17.42
N LEU A 5 7.85 3.00 16.58
CA LEU A 5 7.36 4.37 16.64
C LEU A 5 6.13 4.61 15.75
N ASN A 6 6.01 3.87 14.64
CA ASN A 6 4.93 4.05 13.67
C ASN A 6 3.61 3.38 14.12
N GLN A 7 3.68 2.20 14.76
CA GLN A 7 2.52 1.36 15.10
C GLN A 7 1.94 1.71 16.47
N GLN A 8 1.52 2.97 16.60
CA GLN A 8 0.83 3.49 17.78
C GLN A 8 -0.16 4.57 17.36
N ILE A 9 -1.13 4.86 18.23
CA ILE A 9 -2.19 5.85 17.97
C ILE A 9 -1.61 7.23 17.60
N GLN A 10 -0.47 7.59 18.21
CA GLN A 10 0.19 8.88 17.98
C GLN A 10 1.39 8.81 17.02
N GLY A 11 1.53 7.75 16.22
CA GLY A 11 2.74 7.50 15.43
C GLY A 11 3.12 8.65 14.50
N THR A 12 2.14 9.30 13.87
CA THR A 12 2.38 10.50 13.06
C THR A 12 2.94 11.67 13.87
N ALA A 13 2.41 11.93 15.07
CA ALA A 13 2.89 12.99 15.94
C ALA A 13 4.32 12.69 16.43
N SER A 14 4.59 11.45 16.84
CA SER A 14 5.92 11.02 17.26
C SER A 14 6.95 11.15 16.13
N ASN A 15 6.59 10.76 14.90
CA ASN A 15 7.47 10.91 13.74
C ASN A 15 7.77 12.38 13.43
N ARG A 16 6.75 13.27 13.53
CA ARG A 16 6.95 14.71 13.37
C ARG A 16 7.90 15.29 14.41
N LEU A 17 7.84 14.81 15.65
CA LEU A 17 8.77 15.25 16.70
C LEU A 17 10.21 14.80 16.41
N VAL A 18 10.42 13.58 15.92
CA VAL A 18 11.74 13.13 15.47
C VAL A 18 12.28 14.04 14.38
N MET A 19 11.47 14.35 13.35
CA MET A 19 11.88 15.28 12.29
C MET A 19 12.19 16.68 12.84
N ALA A 20 11.35 17.20 13.73
CA ALA A 20 11.57 18.50 14.37
C ALA A 20 12.89 18.56 15.14
N MET A 21 13.25 17.49 15.88
CA MET A 21 14.53 17.41 16.58
C MET A 21 15.72 17.51 15.62
N HIS A 22 15.67 16.82 14.49
CA HIS A 22 16.71 16.95 13.45
C HIS A 22 16.83 18.37 12.92
N LEU A 23 15.70 19.06 12.70
CA LEU A 23 15.68 20.44 12.22
C LEU A 23 16.25 21.42 13.26
N VAL A 24 15.80 21.35 14.51
CA VAL A 24 16.21 22.26 15.60
C VAL A 24 17.69 22.09 15.95
N THR A 25 18.22 20.87 15.85
CA THR A 25 19.63 20.57 16.15
C THR A 25 20.56 20.69 14.94
N GLY A 26 20.05 21.08 13.76
CA GLY A 26 20.83 21.17 12.54
C GLY A 26 21.37 19.83 12.03
N GLN A 27 20.75 18.72 12.45
CA GLN A 27 21.13 17.35 12.08
C GLN A 27 20.46 16.94 10.76
N ILE A 28 20.57 17.78 9.72
CA ILE A 28 19.97 17.57 8.39
C ILE A 28 20.92 18.04 7.28
N GLY A 29 20.92 17.36 6.14
CA GLY A 29 21.62 17.83 4.92
C GLY A 29 23.13 17.61 4.89
N ARG A 30 23.66 16.77 5.79
CA ARG A 30 25.08 16.35 5.79
C ARG A 30 25.20 14.84 5.95
N PRO A 31 26.30 14.20 5.50
CA PRO A 31 26.48 12.75 5.64
C PRO A 31 26.23 12.26 7.07
N GLY A 32 25.36 11.27 7.22
CA GLY A 32 24.95 10.70 8.50
C GLY A 32 23.92 11.52 9.30
N ALA A 33 23.52 12.72 8.84
CA ALA A 33 22.55 13.56 9.53
C ALA A 33 21.29 13.74 8.69
N THR A 34 20.34 12.85 8.91
CA THR A 34 18.99 12.95 8.36
C THR A 34 18.04 12.15 9.26
N PRO A 35 16.77 12.57 9.40
CA PRO A 35 15.75 11.68 9.91
C PRO A 35 15.68 10.46 8.98
N PHE A 36 15.98 9.27 9.50
CA PHE A 36 16.02 8.04 8.71
C PHE A 36 15.01 7.02 9.25
N SER A 37 14.03 6.66 8.41
CA SER A 37 13.04 5.63 8.70
C SER A 37 13.46 4.32 8.03
N LEU A 38 13.67 3.28 8.84
CA LEU A 38 13.99 1.94 8.38
C LEU A 38 12.70 1.24 7.97
N THR A 39 12.53 1.05 6.66
CA THR A 39 11.42 0.27 6.10
C THR A 39 11.69 -1.22 6.27
N GLY A 40 10.65 -2.00 6.59
CA GLY A 40 10.79 -3.43 6.84
C GLY A 40 10.93 -4.27 5.56
N GLN A 41 9.89 -4.29 4.73
CA GLN A 41 9.89 -5.12 3.52
C GLN A 41 10.84 -4.56 2.45
N PRO A 42 11.56 -5.43 1.71
CA PRO A 42 12.65 -5.04 0.82
C PRO A 42 12.22 -4.09 -0.31
N ASN A 43 10.95 -4.13 -0.74
CA ASN A 43 10.44 -3.30 -1.84
C ASN A 43 9.32 -2.34 -1.42
N ALA A 44 9.22 -2.00 -0.13
CA ALA A 44 8.18 -1.09 0.36
C ALA A 44 8.39 0.37 -0.09
N GLY A 45 9.64 0.80 -0.27
CA GLY A 45 9.99 2.11 -0.83
C GLY A 45 9.74 2.13 -2.33
N GLY A 46 10.72 1.61 -3.09
CA GLY A 46 10.70 1.57 -4.56
C GLY A 46 9.42 0.99 -5.14
N GLY A 47 9.14 -0.28 -4.84
CA GLY A 47 8.08 -1.03 -5.52
C GLY A 47 6.66 -0.64 -5.15
N VAL A 48 6.41 -0.04 -3.99
CA VAL A 48 5.04 0.35 -3.56
C VAL A 48 4.83 1.86 -3.65
N ARG A 49 5.76 2.66 -3.10
CA ARG A 49 5.60 4.12 -3.03
C ARG A 49 6.00 4.76 -4.35
N ASP A 50 7.16 4.39 -4.89
CA ASP A 50 7.68 5.07 -6.07
C ASP A 50 6.94 4.64 -7.34
N THR A 51 6.38 3.42 -7.38
CA THR A 51 5.50 2.96 -8.47
C THR A 51 4.06 3.48 -8.37
N GLY A 52 3.67 4.10 -7.26
CA GLY A 52 2.31 4.62 -7.07
C GLY A 52 1.25 3.59 -6.67
N ALA A 53 1.62 2.47 -6.04
CA ALA A 53 0.68 1.44 -5.58
C ALA A 53 -0.10 1.83 -4.30
N LEU A 54 0.01 3.07 -3.82
CA LEU A 54 -0.83 3.60 -2.74
C LEU A 54 -2.09 4.26 -3.32
N SER A 55 -3.21 4.13 -2.60
CA SER A 55 -4.53 4.56 -3.08
C SER A 55 -4.69 6.05 -3.40
N HIS A 56 -3.73 6.89 -2.99
CA HIS A 56 -3.74 8.35 -3.17
C HIS A 56 -2.61 8.86 -4.08
N THR A 57 -1.79 7.96 -4.62
CA THR A 57 -0.59 8.32 -5.40
C THR A 57 -0.62 7.71 -6.79
N LEU A 58 0.09 8.37 -7.69
CA LEU A 58 0.50 7.93 -9.00
C LEU A 58 2.05 7.77 -8.99
N PRO A 59 2.65 7.12 -9.99
CA PRO A 59 4.09 6.88 -10.02
C PRO A 59 4.93 8.15 -9.80
N ASN A 60 6.08 7.97 -9.14
CA ASN A 60 7.09 8.98 -8.85
C ASN A 60 6.57 10.15 -7.99
N GLY A 61 5.89 9.84 -6.88
CA GLY A 61 5.47 10.84 -5.89
C GLY A 61 4.32 11.75 -6.34
N ARG A 62 3.64 11.41 -7.44
CA ARG A 62 2.52 12.19 -7.94
C ARG A 62 1.28 11.97 -7.08
N ALA A 63 0.67 13.03 -6.58
CA ALA A 63 -0.63 12.95 -5.90
C ALA A 63 -1.81 12.89 -6.89
N VAL A 64 -2.77 11.97 -6.67
CA VAL A 64 -3.95 11.80 -7.54
C VAL A 64 -4.89 13.02 -7.54
N VAL A 65 -4.93 13.77 -6.44
CA VAL A 65 -5.74 14.97 -6.30
C VAL A 65 -5.24 16.13 -7.17
N ASN A 66 -3.99 16.08 -7.64
CA ASN A 66 -3.43 17.12 -8.51
C ASN A 66 -3.85 16.86 -9.97
N PRO A 67 -4.58 17.79 -10.63
CA PRO A 67 -5.03 17.61 -12.00
C PRO A 67 -3.87 17.55 -13.02
N LEU A 68 -2.75 18.22 -12.76
CA LEU A 68 -1.57 18.16 -13.64
C LEU A 68 -0.95 16.77 -13.60
N HIS A 69 -0.78 16.19 -12.41
CA HIS A 69 -0.24 14.85 -12.26
C HIS A 69 -1.08 13.78 -12.96
N ARG A 70 -2.42 13.87 -12.82
CA ARG A 70 -3.31 12.94 -13.54
C ARG A 70 -3.18 13.11 -15.04
N ARG A 71 -3.18 14.34 -15.54
CA ARG A 71 -3.04 14.62 -16.97
C ARG A 71 -1.74 14.03 -17.56
N GLU A 72 -0.60 14.23 -16.89
CA GLU A 72 0.68 13.67 -17.32
C GLU A 72 0.60 12.15 -17.45
N MET A 73 0.00 11.47 -16.46
CA MET A 73 -0.15 10.01 -16.49
C MET A 73 -1.15 9.54 -17.53
N GLU A 74 -2.25 10.28 -17.75
CA GLU A 74 -3.24 9.98 -18.78
C GLU A 74 -2.61 10.05 -20.18
N GLU A 75 -1.81 11.08 -20.44
CA GLU A 75 -1.05 11.24 -21.68
C GLU A 75 0.01 10.12 -21.84
N LEU A 76 0.78 9.81 -20.79
CA LEU A 76 1.81 8.77 -20.83
C LEU A 76 1.25 7.37 -21.04
N TRP A 77 0.11 7.05 -20.41
CA TRP A 77 -0.55 5.75 -20.52
C TRP A 77 -1.52 5.64 -21.69
N ASN A 78 -1.66 6.71 -22.49
CA ASN A 78 -2.58 6.77 -23.62
C ASN A 78 -4.03 6.42 -23.23
N VAL A 79 -4.49 6.94 -22.09
CA VAL A 79 -5.89 6.80 -21.63
C VAL A 79 -6.64 8.12 -21.82
N PRO A 80 -7.98 8.09 -22.00
CA PRO A 80 -8.75 9.31 -22.18
C PRO A 80 -8.57 10.29 -21.02
N ARG A 81 -8.57 11.58 -21.35
CA ARG A 81 -8.48 12.65 -20.35
C ARG A 81 -9.63 12.55 -19.35
N GLY A 82 -9.32 12.65 -18.06
CA GLY A 82 -10.28 12.50 -16.96
C GLY A 82 -10.60 11.05 -16.59
N LYS A 83 -9.95 10.05 -17.21
CA LYS A 83 -10.12 8.63 -16.87
C LYS A 83 -9.61 8.32 -15.47
N ILE A 84 -8.54 8.99 -15.02
CA ILE A 84 -8.02 8.81 -13.66
C ILE A 84 -8.89 9.64 -12.71
N SER A 85 -9.54 8.96 -11.75
CA SER A 85 -10.34 9.59 -10.70
C SER A 85 -9.53 10.61 -9.91
N PRO A 86 -10.06 11.79 -9.57
CA PRO A 86 -9.40 12.74 -8.66
C PRO A 86 -9.44 12.31 -7.19
N ASN A 87 -10.31 11.35 -6.85
CA ASN A 87 -10.55 10.94 -5.49
C ASN A 87 -9.61 9.80 -5.11
N PRO A 88 -8.92 9.90 -3.95
CA PRO A 88 -8.18 8.77 -3.40
C PRO A 88 -9.07 7.54 -3.26
N GLY A 89 -8.53 6.38 -3.63
CA GLY A 89 -9.18 5.09 -3.41
C GLY A 89 -9.11 4.62 -1.96
N HIS A 90 -9.74 3.48 -1.70
CA HIS A 90 -9.69 2.83 -0.40
C HIS A 90 -8.25 2.42 -0.03
N HIS A 91 -7.81 2.79 1.18
CA HIS A 91 -6.62 2.17 1.78
C HIS A 91 -6.96 0.75 2.25
N ALA A 92 -5.94 -0.07 2.51
CA ALA A 92 -6.11 -1.51 2.79
C ALA A 92 -7.24 -1.84 3.80
N LEU A 93 -7.27 -1.19 4.97
CA LEU A 93 -8.33 -1.46 5.96
C LEU A 93 -9.73 -1.03 5.47
N SER A 94 -9.84 0.14 4.83
CA SER A 94 -11.11 0.61 4.27
C SER A 94 -11.59 -0.22 3.08
N LEU A 95 -10.69 -0.88 2.36
CA LEU A 95 -11.03 -1.79 1.26
C LEU A 95 -11.85 -2.97 1.80
N PHE A 96 -11.38 -3.62 2.86
CA PHE A 96 -12.15 -4.71 3.50
C PHE A 96 -13.45 -4.22 4.13
N GLN A 97 -13.50 -2.99 4.65
CA GLN A 97 -14.75 -2.41 5.14
C GLN A 97 -15.75 -2.21 3.99
N ALA A 98 -15.30 -1.69 2.85
CA ALA A 98 -16.11 -1.52 1.65
C ALA A 98 -16.58 -2.87 1.05
N MET A 99 -15.77 -3.92 1.16
CA MET A 99 -16.19 -5.27 0.82
C MET A 99 -17.31 -5.79 1.74
N ASN A 100 -17.25 -5.49 3.04
CA ASN A 100 -18.31 -5.86 3.98
C ASN A 100 -19.64 -5.15 3.71
N THR A 101 -19.61 -3.90 3.23
CA THR A 101 -20.81 -3.11 2.90
C THR A 101 -21.36 -3.43 1.50
N GLY A 102 -20.58 -4.11 0.66
CA GLY A 102 -20.91 -4.37 -0.74
C GLY A 102 -20.53 -3.21 -1.69
N ASP A 103 -19.88 -2.16 -1.18
CA ASP A 103 -19.36 -1.06 -2.02
C ASP A 103 -18.18 -1.52 -2.91
N VAL A 104 -17.46 -2.56 -2.49
CA VAL A 104 -16.43 -3.23 -3.27
C VAL A 104 -16.80 -4.70 -3.43
N GLU A 105 -17.18 -5.08 -4.64
CA GLU A 105 -17.63 -6.44 -4.94
C GLU A 105 -16.50 -7.36 -5.41
N CYS A 106 -15.32 -6.82 -5.72
CA CYS A 106 -14.17 -7.58 -6.21
C CYS A 106 -12.85 -7.02 -5.69
N ALA A 107 -11.92 -7.91 -5.31
CA ALA A 107 -10.59 -7.53 -4.85
C ALA A 107 -9.51 -8.45 -5.44
N LEU A 108 -8.40 -7.84 -5.88
CA LEU A 108 -7.16 -8.53 -6.22
C LEU A 108 -6.15 -8.32 -5.08
N ILE A 109 -5.74 -9.41 -4.45
CA ILE A 109 -4.73 -9.41 -3.38
C ILE A 109 -3.46 -10.06 -3.93
N MET A 110 -2.37 -9.30 -3.97
CA MET A 110 -1.11 -9.75 -4.56
C MET A 110 -0.01 -9.88 -3.51
N SER A 111 0.58 -11.08 -3.41
CA SER A 111 1.79 -11.38 -2.63
C SER A 111 1.74 -10.87 -1.18
N THR A 112 0.57 -10.97 -0.56
CA THR A 112 0.34 -10.59 0.84
C THR A 112 -0.66 -11.52 1.48
N ASN A 113 -0.56 -11.70 2.80
CA ASN A 113 -1.36 -12.63 3.58
C ASN A 113 -2.13 -11.90 4.69
N PRO A 114 -3.13 -11.05 4.36
CA PRO A 114 -3.87 -10.22 5.32
C PRO A 114 -4.60 -11.03 6.39
N ILE A 115 -5.07 -12.24 6.10
CA ILE A 115 -5.77 -13.08 7.09
C ILE A 115 -4.82 -13.64 8.17
N HIS A 116 -3.51 -13.58 7.93
CA HIS A 116 -2.49 -13.87 8.94
C HIS A 116 -1.91 -12.61 9.59
N SER A 117 -1.68 -11.56 8.79
CA SER A 117 -0.84 -10.42 9.18
C SER A 117 -1.60 -9.21 9.71
N LEU A 118 -2.90 -9.06 9.43
CA LEU A 118 -3.69 -7.95 9.96
C LEU A 118 -4.10 -8.19 11.42
N PRO A 119 -4.21 -7.14 12.25
CA PRO A 119 -4.77 -7.26 13.59
C PRO A 119 -6.29 -7.39 13.54
N ASN A 120 -6.90 -8.13 14.47
CA ASN A 120 -8.36 -8.34 14.53
C ASN A 120 -8.92 -8.89 13.20
N ILE A 121 -8.56 -10.12 12.86
CA ILE A 121 -8.79 -10.69 11.52
C ILE A 121 -10.23 -11.04 11.17
N LEU A 122 -11.12 -11.18 12.16
CA LEU A 122 -12.48 -11.69 11.93
C LEU A 122 -13.29 -10.84 10.93
N PRO A 123 -13.31 -9.50 11.00
CA PRO A 123 -14.04 -8.68 10.04
C PRO A 123 -13.48 -8.77 8.61
N TYR A 124 -12.17 -9.04 8.45
CA TYR A 124 -11.56 -9.16 7.12
C TYR A 124 -11.83 -10.52 6.48
N ARG A 125 -11.93 -11.58 7.29
CA ARG A 125 -12.43 -12.88 6.82
C ARG A 125 -13.85 -12.76 6.27
N GLN A 126 -14.74 -12.13 7.05
CA GLN A 126 -16.11 -11.86 6.63
C GLN A 126 -16.20 -11.00 5.36
N ALA A 127 -15.30 -10.02 5.23
CA ALA A 127 -15.22 -9.19 4.03
C ALA A 127 -14.87 -10.02 2.78
N MET A 128 -13.90 -10.92 2.89
CA MET A 128 -13.49 -11.77 1.78
C MET A 128 -14.57 -12.77 1.38
N GLU A 129 -15.40 -13.24 2.32
CA GLU A 129 -16.56 -14.12 2.00
C GLU A 129 -17.71 -13.39 1.29
N ARG A 130 -17.69 -12.05 1.23
CA ARG A 130 -18.77 -11.21 0.66
C ARG A 130 -18.45 -10.61 -0.71
N ALA A 131 -17.21 -10.74 -1.17
CA ALA A 131 -16.73 -10.18 -2.43
C ALA A 131 -16.04 -11.26 -3.24
N PHE A 132 -15.94 -11.08 -4.55
CA PHE A 132 -15.15 -11.94 -5.41
C PHE A 132 -13.65 -11.65 -5.22
N VAL A 133 -12.90 -12.61 -4.67
CA VAL A 133 -11.50 -12.42 -4.29
C VAL A 133 -10.57 -13.25 -5.18
N VAL A 134 -9.67 -12.55 -5.85
CA VAL A 134 -8.54 -13.13 -6.56
C VAL A 134 -7.28 -12.97 -5.71
N VAL A 135 -6.57 -14.05 -5.43
CA VAL A 135 -5.26 -14.01 -4.76
C VAL A 135 -4.17 -14.44 -5.72
N ALA A 136 -3.21 -13.55 -5.97
CA ALA A 136 -2.00 -13.85 -6.73
C ALA A 136 -0.82 -14.04 -5.77
N ASP A 137 -0.37 -15.28 -5.59
CA ASP A 137 0.70 -15.62 -4.64
C ASP A 137 1.61 -16.73 -5.18
N ALA A 138 2.86 -16.73 -4.74
CA ALA A 138 3.83 -17.79 -5.02
C ALA A 138 3.64 -19.00 -4.08
N PHE A 139 2.98 -18.79 -2.95
CA PHE A 139 2.70 -19.82 -1.96
C PHE A 139 1.22 -20.17 -1.95
N HIS A 140 0.95 -21.46 -1.93
CA HIS A 140 -0.36 -22.01 -1.66
C HIS A 140 -0.21 -23.33 -0.88
N PRO A 141 -0.94 -23.55 0.22
CA PRO A 141 -1.92 -22.65 0.81
C PRO A 141 -1.29 -21.57 1.73
N THR A 142 -1.88 -20.37 1.73
CA THR A 142 -1.75 -19.36 2.80
C THR A 142 -3.07 -19.19 3.55
N GLU A 143 -3.08 -18.51 4.69
CA GLU A 143 -4.32 -18.18 5.40
C GLU A 143 -5.28 -17.34 4.54
N THR A 144 -4.75 -16.51 3.63
CA THR A 144 -5.57 -15.67 2.74
C THR A 144 -6.10 -16.46 1.56
N THR A 145 -5.33 -17.37 0.95
CA THR A 145 -5.82 -18.17 -0.19
C THR A 145 -6.97 -19.10 0.19
N LYS A 146 -7.18 -19.40 1.47
CA LYS A 146 -8.34 -20.18 1.94
C LYS A 146 -9.69 -19.47 1.73
N TYR A 147 -9.67 -18.16 1.56
CA TYR A 147 -10.84 -17.30 1.37
C TYR A 147 -10.88 -16.69 -0.05
N ALA A 148 -10.12 -17.24 -1.00
CA ALA A 148 -10.08 -16.77 -2.37
C ALA A 148 -11.03 -17.58 -3.26
N ASP A 149 -11.73 -16.91 -4.17
CA ASP A 149 -12.48 -17.56 -5.23
C ASP A 149 -11.56 -18.07 -6.34
N VAL A 150 -10.47 -17.33 -6.61
CA VAL A 150 -9.46 -17.69 -7.61
C VAL A 150 -8.06 -17.50 -7.03
N VAL A 151 -7.22 -18.51 -7.18
CA VAL A 151 -5.78 -18.44 -6.86
C VAL A 151 -4.99 -18.43 -8.16
N LEU A 152 -4.21 -17.37 -8.38
CA LEU A 152 -3.31 -17.22 -9.53
C LEU A 152 -1.87 -17.49 -9.07
N PRO A 153 -1.18 -18.50 -9.63
CA PRO A 153 0.21 -18.76 -9.27
C PRO A 153 1.10 -17.61 -9.75
N ALA A 154 1.88 -17.04 -8.84
CA ALA A 154 2.87 -16.02 -9.15
C ALA A 154 4.29 -16.59 -8.99
N ALA A 155 5.22 -16.26 -9.88
CA ALA A 155 6.60 -16.71 -9.74
C ALA A 155 7.29 -16.11 -8.49
N MET A 156 8.16 -16.89 -7.85
CA MET A 156 8.92 -16.51 -6.67
C MET A 156 10.07 -15.55 -7.01
N TRP A 157 10.66 -14.87 -6.03
CA TRP A 157 11.79 -13.94 -6.28
C TRP A 157 13.00 -14.61 -6.95
N VAL A 158 13.21 -15.92 -6.74
CA VAL A 158 14.29 -16.68 -7.39
C VAL A 158 14.02 -16.99 -8.87
N GLU A 159 12.79 -16.76 -9.33
CA GLU A 159 12.32 -17.05 -10.70
C GLU A 159 12.11 -15.77 -11.51
N LYS A 160 12.40 -14.60 -10.94
CA LYS A 160 12.10 -13.28 -11.49
C LYS A 160 13.31 -12.36 -11.45
N GLU A 161 13.28 -11.36 -12.32
CA GLU A 161 14.25 -10.26 -12.38
C GLU A 161 13.49 -8.93 -12.35
N GLY A 162 14.14 -7.85 -11.89
CA GLY A 162 13.60 -6.49 -11.87
C GLY A 162 13.87 -5.71 -10.60
#